data_AF-A0A0G4IIY5-F1
#
_entry.id   AF-A0A0G4IIY5-F1
#
_cell.length_a   1.000
_cell.length_b   1.000
_cell.length_c   1.000
_cell.angle_alpha   90.00
_cell.angle_beta   90.00
_cell.angle_gamma   90.00
#
_symmetry.space_group_name_H-M   'P 1'
#
loop_
_entity.id
_entity.type
_entity.pdbx_description
1 polymer ?
#
loop_
_entity_poly.entity_id
_entity_poly.type
_entity_poly.pdbx_seq_one_letter_code
_entity_poly.pdbx_strand_id
1 'polypeptide(L)'
;MTGSRPPASGGEGRVPVHSIRVVVAGCGWCLDRCRRCRSAGSGVRRRCRVPRGIFFGGRRGRSLSYRLDARRGSCVRMTTGDGDGSGGAGANGTMATGPIRVCVLSSSYEGSKAATKAWDDFLCTPANVLKGDSHYVFNNVQILKAGAYQQVRALVNSKKYDVFFNLCDGAKDEDRAGISVVQALEEFGVPFTGSDSRHYEPSKLEMKMLAFYAGIKVPPFAHVTAADNVVEVCSGLRFPLIVKHVSGYGSVGMRKESKCHNFDELHKEAKRFIDMFGEVLVEEFIEGVEINVLAFEDLDGDPTRVLHPIQVVFPDGETFKHFDLKWIGMLNHQTARSVADPVLAKKCEEIGLAAFEHILGGVGYGRSDLRVCSRTGEVYLLEINPNCGLFYPNKDGTADVIMELDPFGADNVARHLIQAAINRNNRRIARLPPVTVVFHPDKGYHVQASRRIKAGELVFPDEATPFTIVTKQYVAANWNPANKLAFAQYAWPISNEVYSTWNSDPKQWRPINHSCDPNLWFGQNHSLNVYARVDIAEGDQLTMDYATFCSGPLMHPFDCMCKSAKCRARITHLDYVNLQSIRDTFGTRVTDFIYNEFMNASSSSS
;
A
#
# COMPACT_ATOMS: atom_id res chain seq x y z
N MET A 1 -14.59 52.52 -24.07
CA MET A 1 -15.33 51.68 -25.03
C MET A 1 -14.50 51.57 -26.31
N THR A 2 -13.86 50.41 -26.46
CA THR A 2 -13.52 49.67 -27.70
C THR A 2 -13.20 50.44 -28.98
N GLY A 3 -11.92 50.45 -29.37
CA GLY A 3 -11.49 50.24 -30.76
C GLY A 3 -11.40 48.72 -31.04
N SER A 4 -11.03 48.23 -32.21
CA SER A 4 -10.89 48.75 -33.57
C SER A 4 -10.67 47.51 -34.46
N ARG A 5 -11.18 47.56 -35.70
CA ARG A 5 -11.19 46.48 -36.72
C ARG A 5 -9.80 46.11 -37.28
N PRO A 6 -9.66 44.90 -37.88
CA PRO A 6 -8.48 44.43 -38.61
C PRO A 6 -8.59 44.78 -40.12
N PRO A 7 -7.60 44.44 -40.99
CA PRO A 7 -7.67 43.14 -41.69
C PRO A 7 -6.31 42.53 -42.10
N ALA A 8 -6.43 41.34 -42.71
CA ALA A 8 -5.42 40.35 -43.08
C ALA A 8 -4.59 40.65 -44.35
N SER A 9 -3.43 40.00 -44.46
CA SER A 9 -2.94 39.33 -45.69
C SER A 9 -1.67 38.50 -45.40
N GLY A 10 -1.55 37.35 -46.06
CA GLY A 10 -0.55 36.31 -45.81
C GLY A 10 0.88 36.58 -46.27
N GLY A 11 1.75 35.63 -45.96
CA GLY A 11 3.14 35.55 -46.43
C GLY A 11 3.81 34.27 -45.92
N GLU A 12 4.22 33.41 -46.84
CA GLU A 12 4.97 32.18 -46.59
C GLU A 12 6.32 32.47 -45.92
N GLY A 13 6.66 31.65 -44.92
CA GLY A 13 7.99 31.62 -44.32
C GLY A 13 8.25 30.27 -43.69
N ARG A 14 9.10 29.46 -44.32
CA ARG A 14 9.66 28.23 -43.73
C ARG A 14 10.44 28.59 -42.46
N VAL A 15 10.02 28.04 -41.32
CA VAL A 15 10.77 28.07 -40.05
C VAL A 15 11.09 26.61 -39.70
N PRO A 16 12.34 26.27 -39.35
CA PRO A 16 12.71 24.89 -39.07
C PRO A 16 12.03 24.42 -37.78
N VAL A 17 11.39 23.25 -37.84
CA VAL A 17 10.83 22.54 -36.69
C VAL A 17 12.00 22.11 -35.80
N HIS A 18 12.27 22.85 -34.73
CA HIS A 18 13.08 22.36 -33.63
C HIS A 18 12.23 21.36 -32.84
N SER A 19 12.62 20.09 -32.92
CA SER A 19 12.15 19.03 -32.04
C SER A 19 12.47 19.40 -30.59
N ILE A 20 11.47 19.85 -29.84
CA ILE A 20 11.56 19.97 -28.38
C ILE A 20 11.44 18.55 -27.84
N ARG A 21 12.57 17.91 -27.56
CA ARG A 21 12.62 16.75 -26.66
C ARG A 21 12.38 17.28 -25.24
N VAL A 22 11.22 16.97 -24.68
CA VAL A 22 10.99 17.05 -23.25
C VAL A 22 11.86 15.96 -22.60
N VAL A 23 13.00 16.37 -22.06
CA VAL A 23 13.82 15.52 -21.18
C VAL A 23 13.20 15.63 -19.80
N VAL A 24 12.53 14.56 -19.35
CA VAL A 24 12.23 14.34 -17.94
C VAL A 24 13.57 14.13 -17.24
N ALA A 25 14.05 15.17 -16.56
CA ALA A 25 15.27 15.11 -15.77
C ALA A 25 15.02 14.29 -14.50
N GLY A 26 15.26 12.98 -14.59
CA GLY A 26 15.62 12.18 -13.42
C GLY A 26 16.95 12.68 -12.87
N CYS A 27 17.04 12.78 -11.55
CA CYS A 27 18.22 13.22 -10.80
C CYS A 27 19.53 12.63 -11.36
N GLY A 28 20.34 13.47 -11.99
CA GLY A 28 21.67 13.15 -12.48
C GLY A 28 22.61 14.30 -12.13
N TRP A 29 23.62 13.98 -11.32
CA TRP A 29 24.63 14.90 -10.83
C TRP A 29 25.39 15.60 -11.98
N CYS A 30 25.67 16.89 -11.75
CA CYS A 30 26.35 17.82 -12.65
C CYS A 30 27.66 17.28 -13.25
N LEU A 31 27.78 17.40 -14.57
CA LEU A 31 29.05 17.45 -15.29
C LEU A 31 29.04 18.68 -16.20
N ASP A 32 29.75 19.73 -15.79
CA ASP A 32 30.29 20.83 -16.61
C ASP A 32 31.14 21.71 -15.66
N ARG A 33 32.37 22.20 -15.89
CA ARG A 33 33.31 22.35 -17.01
C ARG A 33 34.71 22.54 -16.40
N CYS A 34 35.78 22.24 -17.16
CA CYS A 34 36.82 23.26 -17.38
C CYS A 34 37.74 22.89 -18.55
N ARG A 35 37.51 23.52 -19.71
CA ARG A 35 38.55 23.73 -20.74
C ARG A 35 39.13 25.13 -20.50
N ARG A 36 40.41 25.21 -20.14
CA ARG A 36 41.43 26.22 -20.54
C ARG A 36 42.50 26.34 -19.45
N CYS A 37 43.69 25.79 -19.72
CA CYS A 37 44.97 26.46 -19.46
C CYS A 37 46.09 25.65 -20.15
N ARG A 38 46.60 26.19 -21.26
CA ARG A 38 47.93 25.86 -21.79
C ARG A 38 48.93 26.72 -21.01
N SER A 39 50.01 26.10 -20.51
CA SER A 39 51.41 26.55 -20.60
C SER A 39 52.21 26.25 -19.32
N ALA A 40 53.42 25.70 -19.56
CA ALA A 40 54.62 25.70 -18.73
C ALA A 40 54.73 24.70 -17.56
N GLY A 41 55.69 23.79 -17.70
CA GLY A 41 56.84 23.76 -16.79
C GLY A 41 56.75 22.88 -15.54
N SER A 42 57.47 21.76 -15.61
CA SER A 42 58.27 21.14 -14.52
C SER A 42 57.60 20.79 -13.18
N GLY A 43 57.61 19.47 -12.89
CA GLY A 43 58.30 18.96 -11.70
C GLY A 43 57.54 18.93 -10.37
N VAL A 44 57.30 17.68 -9.91
CA VAL A 44 57.17 17.23 -8.51
C VAL A 44 55.76 17.19 -7.86
N ARG A 45 55.18 15.98 -7.96
CA ARG A 45 54.37 15.18 -7.02
C ARG A 45 53.68 15.88 -5.83
N ARG A 46 52.34 15.82 -5.82
CA ARG A 46 51.55 15.43 -4.63
C ARG A 46 50.44 14.44 -5.03
N ARG A 47 50.37 13.32 -4.31
CA ARG A 47 49.38 12.24 -4.48
C ARG A 47 48.04 12.67 -3.88
N CYS A 48 47.00 12.82 -4.70
CA CYS A 48 45.61 12.72 -4.25
C CYS A 48 45.11 11.30 -4.53
N ARG A 49 44.75 10.55 -3.48
CA ARG A 49 44.04 9.28 -3.58
C ARG A 49 42.59 9.56 -3.96
N VAL A 50 42.16 9.08 -5.13
CA VAL A 50 40.74 8.93 -5.47
C VAL A 50 40.39 7.44 -5.34
N PRO A 51 39.34 7.05 -4.58
CA PRO A 51 38.96 5.65 -4.43
C PRO A 51 38.42 5.07 -5.76
N ARG A 52 38.77 3.81 -6.04
CA ARG A 52 38.29 3.04 -7.20
C ARG A 52 36.77 2.90 -7.15
N GLY A 53 36.09 3.40 -8.18
CA GLY A 53 34.70 3.06 -8.47
C GLY A 53 34.57 1.59 -8.85
N ILE A 54 33.56 0.93 -8.26
CA ILE A 54 33.22 -0.47 -8.49
C ILE A 54 32.35 -0.54 -9.75
N PHE A 55 32.89 -1.18 -10.80
CA PHE A 55 32.15 -1.69 -11.94
C PHE A 55 31.36 -2.94 -11.50
N PHE A 56 30.05 -3.00 -11.75
CA PHE A 56 29.30 -4.25 -11.68
C PHE A 56 29.24 -4.91 -13.06
N GLY A 57 30.22 -5.78 -13.32
CA GLY A 57 30.16 -6.85 -14.31
C GLY A 57 30.14 -8.19 -13.56
N GLY A 58 29.28 -9.11 -13.99
CA GLY A 58 28.95 -10.32 -13.23
C GLY A 58 30.08 -11.34 -13.06
N ARG A 59 30.04 -12.06 -11.93
CA ARG A 59 30.19 -13.52 -11.81
C ARG A 59 30.09 -13.94 -10.31
N ARG A 60 29.34 -15.01 -10.09
CA ARG A 60 29.25 -15.94 -8.94
C ARG A 60 29.92 -15.52 -7.61
N GLY A 61 29.13 -15.42 -6.54
CA GLY A 61 29.62 -15.50 -5.16
C GLY A 61 28.62 -15.07 -4.09
N ARG A 62 28.16 -16.04 -3.28
CA ARG A 62 27.65 -15.99 -1.89
C ARG A 62 27.05 -14.67 -1.37
N SER A 63 25.77 -14.72 -1.01
CA SER A 63 25.06 -13.69 -0.24
C SER A 63 25.64 -13.53 1.17
N LEU A 64 26.23 -12.37 1.46
CA LEU A 64 26.39 -11.86 2.82
C LEU A 64 25.36 -10.74 3.04
N SER A 65 24.39 -11.00 3.90
CA SER A 65 23.44 -10.01 4.43
C SER A 65 24.11 -9.20 5.55
N TYR A 66 24.13 -7.87 5.42
CA TYR A 66 24.56 -6.97 6.48
C TYR A 66 23.39 -6.67 7.42
N ARG A 67 23.53 -6.99 8.71
CA ARG A 67 22.74 -6.41 9.82
C ARG A 67 23.60 -5.34 10.50
N LEU A 68 23.06 -4.13 10.64
CA LEU A 68 23.57 -3.14 11.60
C LEU A 68 23.03 -3.53 12.98
N ASP A 69 23.91 -4.07 13.81
CA ASP A 69 23.64 -4.35 15.22
C ASP A 69 24.37 -3.31 16.08
N ALA A 70 23.59 -2.54 16.84
CA ALA A 70 24.08 -1.54 17.76
C ALA A 70 23.65 -1.93 19.18
N ARG A 71 24.49 -2.74 19.86
CA ARG A 71 25.11 -2.43 21.17
C ARG A 71 25.72 -3.68 21.81
N ARG A 72 27.05 -3.61 21.98
CA ARG A 72 27.90 -4.22 23.03
C ARG A 72 28.05 -5.75 23.03
N GLY A 73 29.29 -6.17 22.79
CA GLY A 73 29.72 -7.55 22.85
C GLY A 73 29.94 -8.08 24.26
N SER A 74 29.56 -9.33 24.46
CA SER A 74 30.27 -10.36 25.23
C SER A 74 29.46 -11.65 25.12
N CYS A 75 30.10 -12.71 24.64
CA CYS A 75 29.49 -14.02 24.48
C CYS A 75 29.69 -14.79 25.79
N VAL A 76 28.61 -15.07 26.53
CA VAL A 76 28.61 -16.05 27.61
C VAL A 76 27.50 -17.07 27.34
N ARG A 77 27.92 -18.34 27.27
CA ARG A 77 27.11 -19.52 27.05
C ARG A 77 26.29 -19.77 28.32
N MET A 78 24.95 -19.77 28.24
CA MET A 78 24.11 -20.28 29.32
C MET A 78 23.25 -21.44 28.83
N THR A 79 23.45 -22.56 29.50
CA THR A 79 22.75 -23.83 29.42
C THR A 79 21.32 -23.71 29.93
N THR A 80 20.45 -24.55 29.40
CA THR A 80 19.08 -24.81 29.83
C THR A 80 18.98 -25.01 31.35
N GLY A 81 18.10 -24.24 31.99
CA GLY A 81 17.74 -24.41 33.38
C GLY A 81 16.30 -23.97 33.58
N ASP A 82 15.47 -24.90 34.02
CA ASP A 82 14.09 -24.69 34.46
C ASP A 82 14.04 -23.61 35.55
N GLY A 83 13.14 -22.64 35.38
CA GLY A 83 12.99 -21.50 36.27
C GLY A 83 11.52 -21.11 36.36
N ASP A 84 10.90 -21.56 37.44
CA ASP A 84 9.58 -21.24 37.94
C ASP A 84 9.35 -19.71 37.98
N GLY A 85 8.25 -19.24 37.41
CA GLY A 85 7.98 -17.83 37.13
C GLY A 85 6.56 -17.43 37.49
N SER A 86 6.36 -17.07 38.75
CA SER A 86 5.18 -16.35 39.26
C SER A 86 5.13 -14.93 38.68
N GLY A 87 4.47 -14.78 37.52
CA GLY A 87 4.20 -13.50 36.86
C GLY A 87 2.82 -12.96 37.20
N GLY A 88 2.77 -11.75 37.76
CA GLY A 88 1.55 -11.04 38.16
C GLY A 88 0.56 -10.84 37.00
N ALA A 89 -0.70 -11.15 37.29
CA ALA A 89 -1.84 -10.98 36.39
C ALA A 89 -2.09 -9.48 36.11
N GLY A 90 -1.65 -9.02 34.94
CA GLY A 90 -2.12 -7.79 34.32
C GLY A 90 -3.36 -8.07 33.48
N ALA A 91 -4.51 -7.55 33.92
CA ALA A 91 -5.79 -7.39 33.23
C ALA A 91 -5.92 -8.05 31.84
N ASN A 92 -6.26 -9.35 31.81
CA ASN A 92 -6.87 -9.98 30.64
C ASN A 92 -8.29 -9.41 30.49
N GLY A 93 -8.52 -8.65 29.42
CA GLY A 93 -9.86 -8.50 28.87
C GLY A 93 -10.39 -9.91 28.60
N THR A 94 -11.52 -10.25 29.20
CA THR A 94 -12.21 -11.53 29.01
C THR A 94 -12.42 -11.76 27.53
N MET A 95 -11.64 -12.67 26.93
CA MET A 95 -11.97 -13.20 25.61
C MET A 95 -13.36 -13.81 25.69
N ALA A 96 -14.24 -13.40 24.79
CA ALA A 96 -15.60 -13.92 24.72
C ALA A 96 -15.53 -15.45 24.65
N THR A 97 -16.14 -16.13 25.63
CA THR A 97 -16.08 -17.60 25.81
C THR A 97 -16.99 -18.36 24.84
N GLY A 98 -17.53 -17.68 23.82
CA GLY A 98 -18.41 -18.24 22.81
C GLY A 98 -17.69 -18.49 21.48
N PRO A 99 -18.34 -19.20 20.54
CA PRO A 99 -17.79 -19.42 19.21
C PRO A 99 -17.63 -18.10 18.43
N ILE A 100 -16.64 -18.04 17.55
CA ILE A 100 -16.45 -16.92 16.63
C ILE A 100 -17.56 -16.94 15.59
N ARG A 101 -18.33 -15.85 15.51
CA ARG A 101 -19.45 -15.70 14.58
C ARG A 101 -18.96 -15.07 13.28
N VAL A 102 -18.91 -15.85 12.22
CA VAL A 102 -18.35 -15.48 10.92
C VAL A 102 -19.47 -15.19 9.92
N CYS A 103 -19.52 -13.97 9.39
CA CYS A 103 -20.37 -13.66 8.23
C CYS A 103 -19.59 -13.88 6.95
N VAL A 104 -19.95 -14.89 6.17
CA VAL A 104 -19.32 -15.20 4.89
C VAL A 104 -20.06 -14.40 3.81
N LEU A 105 -19.34 -13.52 3.12
CA LEU A 105 -19.88 -12.67 2.06
C LEU A 105 -19.47 -13.21 0.71
N SER A 106 -20.41 -13.50 -0.17
CA SER A 106 -20.14 -13.89 -1.57
C SER A 106 -20.88 -12.99 -2.54
N SER A 107 -20.35 -12.84 -3.75
CA SER A 107 -21.00 -12.05 -4.79
C SER A 107 -22.25 -12.79 -5.30
N SER A 108 -23.39 -12.11 -5.31
CA SER A 108 -24.61 -12.66 -5.89
C SER A 108 -24.55 -12.63 -7.42
N TYR A 109 -24.97 -13.72 -8.07
CA TYR A 109 -25.25 -13.79 -9.51
C TYR A 109 -26.71 -13.47 -9.86
N GLU A 110 -27.55 -13.18 -8.86
CA GLU A 110 -28.94 -12.75 -9.08
C GLU A 110 -28.97 -11.48 -9.94
N GLY A 111 -29.72 -11.51 -11.05
CA GLY A 111 -29.79 -10.41 -12.01
C GLY A 111 -28.52 -10.16 -12.83
N SER A 112 -27.40 -10.83 -12.53
CA SER A 112 -26.13 -10.69 -13.26
C SER A 112 -26.23 -11.22 -14.70
N LYS A 113 -25.51 -10.55 -15.60
CA LYS A 113 -25.23 -10.90 -17.00
C LYS A 113 -23.78 -11.35 -17.18
N ALA A 114 -23.04 -11.59 -16.09
CA ALA A 114 -21.66 -12.02 -16.13
C ALA A 114 -21.49 -13.27 -17.00
N ALA A 115 -20.41 -13.31 -17.77
CA ALA A 115 -20.10 -14.43 -18.65
C ALA A 115 -19.89 -15.73 -17.87
N THR A 116 -19.61 -15.68 -16.56
CA THR A 116 -19.37 -16.86 -15.70
C THR A 116 -20.63 -17.35 -14.98
N LYS A 117 -21.78 -16.67 -15.11
CA LYS A 117 -22.98 -16.94 -14.31
C LYS A 117 -23.48 -18.39 -14.34
N ALA A 118 -23.43 -19.05 -15.48
CA ALA A 118 -23.91 -20.43 -15.58
C ALA A 118 -22.93 -21.47 -15.00
N TRP A 119 -21.72 -21.06 -14.61
CA TRP A 119 -20.61 -21.95 -14.28
C TRP A 119 -19.98 -21.70 -12.92
N ASP A 120 -20.13 -20.51 -12.34
CA ASP A 120 -19.41 -20.09 -11.12
C ASP A 120 -20.34 -19.57 -10.01
N ASP A 121 -21.65 -19.84 -10.11
CA ASP A 121 -22.64 -19.51 -9.06
C ASP A 121 -22.63 -20.56 -7.95
N PHE A 122 -21.51 -20.66 -7.23
CA PHE A 122 -21.32 -21.57 -6.11
C PHE A 122 -21.40 -20.85 -4.76
N LEU A 123 -21.94 -21.54 -3.76
CA LEU A 123 -21.82 -21.12 -2.37
C LEU A 123 -20.48 -21.56 -1.79
N CYS A 124 -19.43 -20.81 -2.13
CA CYS A 124 -18.11 -20.95 -1.54
C CYS A 124 -18.13 -20.53 -0.07
N THR A 125 -17.56 -21.35 0.82
CA THR A 125 -17.58 -21.06 2.26
C THR A 125 -16.52 -21.84 3.04
N PRO A 126 -15.82 -21.22 4.02
CA PRO A 126 -14.91 -21.95 4.91
C PRO A 126 -15.61 -23.05 5.72
N ALA A 127 -16.95 -23.01 5.85
CA ALA A 127 -17.73 -24.08 6.46
C ALA A 127 -17.59 -25.43 5.71
N ASN A 128 -17.20 -25.42 4.43
CA ASN A 128 -16.97 -26.63 3.65
C ASN A 128 -15.77 -27.45 4.17
N VAL A 129 -14.80 -26.80 4.82
CA VAL A 129 -13.57 -27.43 5.34
C VAL A 129 -13.50 -27.43 6.87
N LEU A 130 -14.26 -26.57 7.55
CA LEU A 130 -14.38 -26.52 9.02
C LEU A 130 -15.65 -27.22 9.55
N LYS A 131 -16.08 -28.29 8.88
CA LYS A 131 -17.29 -29.04 9.25
C LYS A 131 -17.16 -29.62 10.65
N GLY A 132 -18.13 -29.30 11.53
CA GLY A 132 -18.20 -29.84 12.89
C GLY A 132 -17.29 -29.14 13.90
N ASP A 133 -16.57 -28.10 13.51
CA ASP A 133 -15.82 -27.28 14.45
C ASP A 133 -16.75 -26.30 15.18
N SER A 134 -17.02 -26.60 16.46
CA SER A 134 -17.87 -25.78 17.31
C SER A 134 -17.24 -24.44 17.70
N HIS A 135 -15.98 -24.18 17.38
CA HIS A 135 -15.34 -22.89 17.61
C HIS A 135 -15.85 -21.79 16.66
N TYR A 136 -16.46 -22.16 15.53
CA TYR A 136 -16.96 -21.21 14.53
C TYR A 136 -18.45 -21.40 14.23
N VAL A 137 -19.16 -20.29 14.04
CA VAL A 137 -20.54 -20.28 13.53
C VAL A 137 -20.57 -19.46 12.25
N PHE A 138 -20.87 -20.11 11.12
CA PHE A 138 -20.90 -19.46 9.80
C PHE A 138 -22.31 -19.05 9.40
N ASN A 139 -22.47 -17.82 8.92
CA ASN A 139 -23.66 -17.37 8.20
C ASN A 139 -23.28 -16.87 6.81
N ASN A 140 -23.79 -17.52 5.77
CA ASN A 140 -23.49 -17.17 4.39
C ASN A 140 -24.49 -16.14 3.86
N VAL A 141 -23.99 -15.07 3.25
CA VAL A 141 -24.80 -13.97 2.72
C VAL A 141 -24.30 -13.61 1.32
N GLN A 142 -25.21 -13.67 0.35
CA GLN A 142 -24.96 -13.19 -1.00
C GLN A 142 -25.20 -11.68 -1.10
N ILE A 143 -24.25 -10.96 -1.71
CA ILE A 143 -24.26 -9.50 -1.82
C ILE A 143 -24.53 -9.08 -3.27
N LEU A 144 -25.54 -8.25 -3.47
CA LEU A 144 -25.85 -7.64 -4.76
C LEU A 144 -24.96 -6.41 -4.98
N LYS A 145 -24.40 -6.23 -6.19
CA LYS A 145 -23.53 -5.07 -6.47
C LYS A 145 -24.22 -3.74 -6.19
N ALA A 146 -25.46 -3.57 -6.65
CA ALA A 146 -26.24 -2.35 -6.48
C ALA A 146 -26.57 -2.03 -5.00
N GLY A 147 -26.67 -3.05 -4.14
CA GLY A 147 -27.04 -2.93 -2.73
C GLY A 147 -25.88 -3.08 -1.74
N ALA A 148 -24.65 -3.28 -2.23
CA ALA A 148 -23.54 -3.79 -1.45
C ALA A 148 -23.30 -3.00 -0.14
N TYR A 149 -23.18 -1.68 -0.23
CA TYR A 149 -22.95 -0.82 0.94
C TYR A 149 -24.11 -0.91 1.95
N GLN A 150 -25.36 -0.90 1.49
CA GLN A 150 -26.54 -0.97 2.37
C GLN A 150 -26.63 -2.33 3.08
N GLN A 151 -26.36 -3.42 2.36
CA GLN A 151 -26.33 -4.78 2.92
C GLN A 151 -25.22 -4.93 3.96
N VAL A 152 -23.99 -4.52 3.65
CA VAL A 152 -22.86 -4.56 4.58
C VAL A 152 -23.16 -3.74 5.83
N ARG A 153 -23.68 -2.51 5.69
CA ARG A 153 -24.09 -1.67 6.82
C ARG A 153 -25.10 -2.37 7.72
N ALA A 154 -26.12 -3.00 7.14
CA ALA A 154 -27.13 -3.73 7.91
C ALA A 154 -26.52 -4.92 8.68
N LEU A 155 -25.62 -5.68 8.05
CA LEU A 155 -24.91 -6.79 8.67
C LEU A 155 -24.02 -6.33 9.83
N VAL A 156 -23.24 -5.26 9.62
CA VAL A 156 -22.39 -4.65 10.66
C VAL A 156 -23.23 -4.13 11.83
N ASN A 157 -24.30 -3.39 11.55
CA ASN A 157 -25.16 -2.81 12.58
C ASN A 157 -25.95 -3.85 13.38
N SER A 158 -26.12 -5.06 12.84
CA SER A 158 -26.76 -6.16 13.57
C SER A 158 -25.97 -6.64 14.78
N LYS A 159 -24.65 -6.37 14.84
CA LYS A 159 -23.71 -6.84 15.89
C LYS A 159 -23.71 -8.37 16.11
N LYS A 160 -24.17 -9.13 15.11
CA LYS A 160 -24.24 -10.60 15.13
C LYS A 160 -22.92 -11.30 14.78
N TYR A 161 -21.92 -10.57 14.29
CA TYR A 161 -20.69 -11.14 13.74
C TYR A 161 -19.46 -10.53 14.38
N ASP A 162 -18.44 -11.36 14.53
CA ASP A 162 -17.12 -10.99 15.04
C ASP A 162 -16.14 -10.70 13.89
N VAL A 163 -16.34 -11.34 12.74
CA VAL A 163 -15.49 -11.22 11.54
C VAL A 163 -16.29 -11.47 10.27
N PHE A 164 -15.90 -10.81 9.18
CA PHE A 164 -16.47 -10.98 7.86
C PHE A 164 -15.50 -11.77 6.97
N PHE A 165 -15.87 -12.98 6.56
CA PHE A 165 -15.09 -13.74 5.58
C PHE A 165 -15.50 -13.27 4.18
N ASN A 166 -14.69 -12.42 3.54
CA ASN A 166 -15.03 -11.82 2.27
C ASN A 166 -14.52 -12.68 1.09
N LEU A 167 -15.47 -13.26 0.36
CA LEU A 167 -15.29 -13.97 -0.91
C LEU A 167 -15.91 -13.20 -2.09
N CYS A 168 -16.27 -11.92 -1.90
CA CYS A 168 -16.71 -11.10 -3.02
C CYS A 168 -15.50 -10.77 -3.91
N ASP A 169 -15.57 -11.16 -5.18
CA ASP A 169 -14.46 -11.12 -6.16
C ASP A 169 -14.83 -10.37 -7.45
N GLY A 170 -15.96 -9.67 -7.47
CA GLY A 170 -16.43 -8.95 -8.66
C GLY A 170 -15.52 -7.78 -9.02
N ALA A 171 -15.11 -7.72 -10.29
CA ALA A 171 -14.33 -6.61 -10.83
C ALA A 171 -15.12 -5.28 -10.82
N LYS A 172 -14.42 -4.15 -10.95
CA LYS A 172 -15.04 -2.82 -10.95
C LYS A 172 -16.08 -2.66 -12.07
N ASP A 173 -15.85 -3.23 -13.24
CA ASP A 173 -16.70 -3.18 -14.43
C ASP A 173 -17.71 -4.34 -14.56
N GLU A 174 -17.66 -5.34 -13.67
CA GLU A 174 -18.65 -6.43 -13.62
C GLU A 174 -19.98 -5.97 -12.97
N ASP A 175 -21.01 -6.82 -12.97
CA ASP A 175 -22.26 -6.56 -12.23
C ASP A 175 -22.38 -7.36 -10.92
N ARG A 176 -21.26 -7.96 -10.49
CA ARG A 176 -21.09 -8.68 -9.23
C ARG A 176 -20.44 -7.81 -8.16
N ALA A 177 -20.79 -8.04 -6.90
CA ALA A 177 -20.22 -7.29 -5.78
C ALA A 177 -18.71 -7.58 -5.64
N GLY A 178 -17.94 -6.57 -5.23
CA GLY A 178 -16.49 -6.72 -5.05
C GLY A 178 -15.91 -5.54 -4.26
N ILE A 179 -15.21 -4.62 -4.92
CA ILE A 179 -14.55 -3.47 -4.27
C ILE A 179 -15.47 -2.66 -3.33
N SER A 180 -16.75 -2.51 -3.66
CA SER A 180 -17.73 -1.79 -2.84
C SER A 180 -17.99 -2.45 -1.48
N VAL A 181 -17.84 -3.78 -1.40
CA VAL A 181 -17.93 -4.54 -0.14
C VAL A 181 -16.71 -4.26 0.71
N VAL A 182 -15.51 -4.31 0.11
CA VAL A 182 -14.24 -4.03 0.80
C VAL A 182 -14.24 -2.62 1.39
N GLN A 183 -14.59 -1.61 0.59
CA GLN A 183 -14.66 -0.21 1.04
C GLN A 183 -15.67 -0.01 2.18
N ALA A 184 -16.83 -0.67 2.12
CA ALA A 184 -17.81 -0.61 3.20
C ALA A 184 -17.27 -1.24 4.50
N LEU A 185 -16.64 -2.41 4.43
CA LEU A 185 -16.05 -3.08 5.59
C LEU A 185 -14.93 -2.24 6.24
N GLU A 186 -14.10 -1.59 5.42
CA GLU A 186 -13.06 -0.66 5.87
C GLU A 186 -13.66 0.56 6.58
N GLU A 187 -14.68 1.19 5.97
CA GLU A 187 -15.36 2.36 6.53
C GLU A 187 -16.02 2.06 7.88
N PHE A 188 -16.66 0.89 8.01
CA PHE A 188 -17.26 0.43 9.26
C PHE A 188 -16.24 -0.07 10.28
N GLY A 189 -14.98 -0.23 9.89
CA GLY A 189 -13.90 -0.60 10.77
C GLY A 189 -14.03 -2.00 11.39
N VAL A 190 -14.60 -2.96 10.66
CA VAL A 190 -14.78 -4.34 11.14
C VAL A 190 -13.65 -5.27 10.67
N PRO A 191 -13.40 -6.40 11.35
CA PRO A 191 -12.47 -7.42 10.87
C PRO A 191 -13.02 -8.10 9.60
N PHE A 192 -12.20 -8.21 8.56
CA PHE A 192 -12.57 -8.96 7.36
C PHE A 192 -11.37 -9.62 6.67
N THR A 193 -11.59 -10.75 6.00
CA THR A 193 -10.56 -11.48 5.23
C THR A 193 -10.38 -10.92 3.82
N GLY A 194 -9.27 -11.26 3.15
CA GLY A 194 -8.97 -10.79 1.80
C GLY A 194 -8.26 -9.43 1.76
N SER A 195 -8.09 -8.94 0.54
CA SER A 195 -7.33 -7.73 0.20
C SER A 195 -8.03 -6.46 0.69
N ASP A 196 -7.25 -5.41 0.95
CA ASP A 196 -7.77 -4.07 1.22
C ASP A 196 -8.14 -3.34 -0.10
N SER A 197 -8.82 -2.20 -0.01
CA SER A 197 -9.29 -1.48 -1.20
C SER A 197 -8.17 -0.93 -2.08
N ARG A 198 -6.93 -0.82 -1.56
CA ARG A 198 -5.76 -0.34 -2.31
C ARG A 198 -5.14 -1.45 -3.17
N HIS A 199 -5.33 -2.71 -2.80
CA HIS A 199 -4.72 -3.87 -3.44
C HIS A 199 -5.75 -4.85 -4.02
N TYR A 200 -7.02 -4.49 -4.09
CA TYR A 200 -8.09 -5.39 -4.54
C TYR A 200 -8.08 -5.64 -6.06
N GLU A 201 -7.71 -4.64 -6.85
CA GLU A 201 -7.78 -4.68 -8.32
C GLU A 201 -6.62 -3.88 -8.95
N PRO A 202 -5.34 -4.27 -8.70
CA PRO A 202 -4.23 -3.67 -9.44
C PRO A 202 -4.32 -4.10 -10.91
N SER A 203 -4.10 -3.17 -11.84
CA SER A 203 -4.01 -3.48 -13.26
C SER A 203 -2.78 -4.36 -13.54
N LYS A 204 -2.80 -5.13 -14.63
CA LYS A 204 -1.62 -5.92 -15.04
C LYS A 204 -0.41 -5.04 -15.34
N LEU A 205 -0.61 -3.78 -15.73
CA LEU A 205 0.47 -2.80 -15.91
C LEU A 205 1.10 -2.40 -14.58
N GLU A 206 0.28 -2.12 -13.55
CA GLU A 206 0.76 -1.84 -12.19
C GLU A 206 1.48 -3.05 -11.60
N MET A 207 0.91 -4.26 -11.75
CA MET A 207 1.56 -5.50 -11.29
C MET A 207 2.95 -5.67 -11.93
N LYS A 208 3.09 -5.40 -13.23
CA LYS A 208 4.38 -5.49 -13.93
C LYS A 208 5.40 -4.45 -13.47
N MET A 209 4.94 -3.22 -13.22
CA MET A 209 5.79 -2.16 -12.67
C MET A 209 6.30 -2.53 -11.26
N LEU A 210 5.40 -2.98 -10.39
CA LEU A 210 5.74 -3.39 -9.02
C LEU A 210 6.65 -4.63 -9.03
N ALA A 211 6.38 -5.60 -9.90
CA ALA A 211 7.24 -6.76 -10.10
C ALA A 211 8.66 -6.37 -10.53
N PHE A 212 8.80 -5.40 -11.45
CA PHE A 212 10.11 -4.89 -11.87
C PHE A 212 10.90 -4.31 -10.69
N TYR A 213 10.28 -3.46 -9.85
CA TYR A 213 10.93 -2.89 -8.68
C TYR A 213 11.20 -3.91 -7.57
N ALA A 214 10.44 -5.01 -7.53
CA ALA A 214 10.67 -6.16 -6.66
C ALA A 214 11.72 -7.15 -7.20
N GLY A 215 12.28 -6.91 -8.41
CA GLY A 215 13.23 -7.83 -9.04
C GLY A 215 12.61 -9.13 -9.57
N ILE A 216 11.28 -9.17 -9.70
CA ILE A 216 10.52 -10.31 -10.22
C ILE A 216 10.44 -10.19 -11.75
N LYS A 217 10.77 -11.27 -12.46
CA LYS A 217 10.65 -11.30 -13.92
C LYS A 217 9.18 -11.38 -14.33
N VAL A 218 8.80 -10.56 -15.29
CA VAL A 218 7.53 -10.64 -16.02
C VAL A 218 7.82 -10.87 -17.49
N PRO A 219 6.89 -11.46 -18.26
CA PRO A 219 7.07 -11.57 -19.71
C PRO A 219 7.30 -10.19 -20.34
N PRO A 220 8.25 -10.05 -21.28
CA PRO A 220 8.35 -8.83 -22.09
C PRO A 220 6.99 -8.52 -22.72
N PHE A 221 6.60 -7.25 -22.68
CA PHE A 221 5.24 -6.85 -23.01
C PHE A 221 5.19 -5.49 -23.68
N ALA A 222 4.06 -5.20 -24.32
CA ALA A 222 3.69 -3.92 -24.83
C ALA A 222 2.23 -3.62 -24.50
N HIS A 223 1.93 -2.35 -24.25
CA HIS A 223 0.57 -1.83 -24.08
C HIS A 223 0.17 -1.13 -25.38
N VAL A 224 -1.01 -1.46 -25.92
CA VAL A 224 -1.48 -0.95 -27.20
C VAL A 224 -2.89 -0.38 -27.05
N THR A 225 -3.11 0.80 -27.62
CA THR A 225 -4.40 1.49 -27.66
C THR A 225 -4.88 1.66 -29.11
N ALA A 226 -6.10 2.17 -29.31
CA ALA A 226 -6.63 2.48 -30.64
C ALA A 226 -5.81 3.51 -31.43
N ALA A 227 -4.96 4.30 -30.78
CA ALA A 227 -4.11 5.30 -31.42
C ALA A 227 -2.78 4.73 -31.95
N ASP A 228 -2.45 3.50 -31.58
CA ASP A 228 -1.14 2.91 -31.82
C ASP A 228 -1.11 2.01 -33.06
N ASN A 229 0.05 1.97 -33.73
CA ASN A 229 0.34 0.93 -34.71
C ASN A 229 0.85 -0.33 -33.97
N VAL A 230 -0.01 -1.36 -33.89
CA VAL A 230 0.28 -2.64 -33.22
C VAL A 230 1.63 -3.23 -33.64
N VAL A 231 1.97 -3.19 -34.94
CA VAL A 231 3.21 -3.79 -35.46
C VAL A 231 4.43 -3.03 -34.95
N GLU A 232 4.38 -1.70 -34.96
CA GLU A 232 5.48 -0.85 -34.50
C GLU A 232 5.73 -1.02 -33.01
N VAL A 233 4.65 -0.94 -32.22
CA VAL A 233 4.71 -1.05 -30.75
C VAL A 233 5.18 -2.44 -30.30
N CYS A 234 4.80 -3.50 -31.00
CA CYS A 234 5.19 -4.88 -30.68
C CYS A 234 6.47 -5.37 -31.39
N SER A 235 7.12 -4.54 -32.20
CA SER A 235 8.26 -4.95 -33.06
C SER A 235 9.47 -5.53 -32.28
N GLY A 236 9.64 -5.16 -31.02
CA GLY A 236 10.69 -5.67 -30.13
C GLY A 236 10.38 -6.99 -29.44
N LEU A 237 9.15 -7.51 -29.57
CA LEU A 237 8.70 -8.74 -28.92
C LEU A 237 8.89 -9.96 -29.83
N ARG A 238 9.05 -11.14 -29.22
CA ARG A 238 9.21 -12.41 -29.94
C ARG A 238 7.96 -13.26 -29.88
N PHE A 239 7.53 -13.76 -31.04
CA PHE A 239 6.45 -14.73 -31.15
C PHE A 239 6.82 -16.09 -30.51
N PRO A 240 5.83 -16.86 -30.00
CA PRO A 240 4.40 -16.50 -29.96
C PRO A 240 4.11 -15.36 -28.96
N LEU A 241 3.14 -14.51 -29.29
CA LEU A 241 2.65 -13.43 -28.44
C LEU A 241 1.27 -13.80 -27.91
N ILE A 242 0.94 -13.32 -26.71
CA ILE A 242 -0.39 -13.51 -26.12
C ILE A 242 -1.05 -12.17 -25.86
N VAL A 243 -2.27 -12.05 -26.37
CA VAL A 243 -3.14 -10.87 -26.22
C VAL A 243 -4.01 -11.05 -24.98
N LYS A 244 -4.06 -10.04 -24.10
CA LYS A 244 -4.80 -10.08 -22.82
C LYS A 244 -5.49 -8.74 -22.54
N HIS A 245 -6.57 -8.79 -21.76
CA HIS A 245 -7.18 -7.58 -21.19
C HIS A 245 -6.32 -7.03 -20.05
N VAL A 246 -6.14 -5.71 -19.97
CA VAL A 246 -5.28 -5.04 -18.97
C VAL A 246 -5.76 -5.28 -17.53
N SER A 247 -7.07 -5.39 -17.33
CA SER A 247 -7.72 -5.62 -16.02
C SER A 247 -8.62 -6.86 -16.03
N GLY A 248 -8.33 -7.85 -16.88
CA GLY A 248 -9.24 -8.97 -17.12
C GLY A 248 -9.17 -10.03 -16.01
N TYR A 249 -10.34 -10.58 -15.68
CA TYR A 249 -10.53 -11.70 -14.76
C TYR A 249 -11.07 -12.92 -15.50
N GLY A 250 -10.98 -14.10 -14.88
CA GLY A 250 -11.71 -15.28 -15.35
C GLY A 250 -11.36 -15.76 -16.78
N SER A 251 -10.26 -15.30 -17.38
CA SER A 251 -9.99 -15.50 -18.81
C SER A 251 -11.09 -14.93 -19.74
N VAL A 252 -11.88 -13.95 -19.28
CA VAL A 252 -12.93 -13.32 -20.10
C VAL A 252 -12.31 -12.69 -21.35
N GLY A 253 -12.89 -13.01 -22.51
CA GLY A 253 -12.40 -12.55 -23.80
C GLY A 253 -11.18 -13.31 -24.33
N MET A 254 -10.52 -14.16 -23.54
CA MET A 254 -9.40 -15.00 -23.97
C MET A 254 -9.89 -16.23 -24.73
N ARG A 255 -9.32 -16.46 -25.92
CA ARG A 255 -9.56 -17.65 -26.76
C ARG A 255 -8.23 -18.30 -27.11
N LYS A 256 -8.27 -19.47 -27.76
CA LYS A 256 -7.03 -20.13 -28.24
C LYS A 256 -6.23 -19.21 -29.16
N GLU A 257 -6.93 -18.48 -30.03
CA GLU A 257 -6.37 -17.52 -30.99
C GLU A 257 -5.68 -16.33 -30.33
N SER A 258 -5.98 -16.07 -29.04
CA SER A 258 -5.29 -15.02 -28.29
C SER A 258 -3.80 -15.34 -28.11
N LYS A 259 -3.34 -16.57 -28.35
CA LYS A 259 -1.93 -16.89 -28.62
C LYS A 259 -1.68 -16.73 -30.12
N CYS A 260 -1.07 -15.61 -30.50
CA CYS A 260 -0.76 -15.25 -31.87
C CYS A 260 0.66 -15.71 -32.25
N HIS A 261 0.84 -16.18 -33.48
CA HIS A 261 2.11 -16.69 -34.02
C HIS A 261 2.76 -15.76 -35.05
N ASN A 262 2.05 -14.75 -35.51
CA ASN A 262 2.51 -13.75 -36.46
C ASN A 262 1.77 -12.41 -36.27
N PHE A 263 2.20 -11.38 -37.00
CA PHE A 263 1.62 -10.04 -36.90
C PHE A 263 0.18 -9.94 -37.42
N ASP A 264 -0.22 -10.76 -38.38
CA ASP A 264 -1.59 -10.74 -38.92
C ASP A 264 -2.60 -11.24 -37.86
N GLU A 265 -2.26 -12.36 -37.20
CA GLU A 265 -3.02 -12.87 -36.05
C GLU A 265 -3.05 -11.86 -34.90
N LEU A 266 -1.89 -11.27 -34.57
CA LEU A 266 -1.79 -10.27 -33.51
C LEU A 266 -2.67 -9.06 -33.81
N HIS A 267 -2.62 -8.52 -35.03
CA HIS A 267 -3.41 -7.35 -35.41
C HIS A 267 -4.90 -7.63 -35.27
N LYS A 268 -5.36 -8.80 -35.73
CA LYS A 268 -6.76 -9.22 -35.62
C LYS A 268 -7.21 -9.34 -34.17
N GLU A 269 -6.45 -10.03 -33.32
CA GLU A 269 -6.81 -10.22 -31.91
C GLU A 269 -6.68 -8.92 -31.09
N ALA A 270 -5.62 -8.14 -31.30
CA ALA A 270 -5.45 -6.84 -30.66
C ALA A 270 -6.60 -5.91 -31.00
N LYS A 271 -7.01 -5.84 -32.27
CA LYS A 271 -8.18 -5.05 -32.69
C LYS A 271 -9.45 -5.50 -31.96
N ARG A 272 -9.68 -6.81 -31.82
CA ARG A 272 -10.86 -7.32 -31.10
C ARG A 272 -10.87 -6.86 -29.64
N PHE A 273 -9.75 -6.92 -28.94
CA PHE A 273 -9.67 -6.43 -27.56
C PHE A 273 -9.83 -4.91 -27.48
N ILE A 274 -9.22 -4.15 -28.40
CA ILE A 274 -9.37 -2.68 -28.45
C ILE A 274 -10.83 -2.29 -28.73
N ASP A 275 -11.52 -2.98 -29.63
CA ASP A 275 -12.95 -2.71 -29.92
C ASP A 275 -13.83 -3.02 -28.69
N MET A 276 -13.48 -4.03 -27.89
CA MET A 276 -14.25 -4.46 -26.72
C MET A 276 -13.94 -3.64 -25.45
N PHE A 277 -12.67 -3.25 -25.25
CA PHE A 277 -12.16 -2.75 -23.98
C PHE A 277 -11.38 -1.43 -24.09
N GLY A 278 -11.14 -0.92 -25.31
CA GLY A 278 -10.40 0.31 -25.59
C GLY A 278 -8.87 0.18 -25.59
N GLU A 279 -8.35 -0.84 -24.92
CA GLU A 279 -6.91 -1.09 -24.78
C GLU A 279 -6.59 -2.59 -24.70
N VAL A 280 -5.31 -2.93 -24.90
CA VAL A 280 -4.86 -4.32 -24.89
C VAL A 280 -3.41 -4.47 -24.43
N LEU A 281 -3.17 -5.54 -23.68
CA LEU A 281 -1.84 -5.96 -23.26
C LEU A 281 -1.36 -7.09 -24.18
N VAL A 282 -0.17 -6.93 -24.77
CA VAL A 282 0.49 -7.93 -25.60
C VAL A 282 1.75 -8.39 -24.88
N GLU A 283 1.93 -9.70 -24.69
CA GLU A 283 3.09 -10.27 -23.99
C GLU A 283 3.78 -11.33 -24.83
N GLU A 284 5.08 -11.52 -24.65
CA GLU A 284 5.73 -12.76 -25.08
C GLU A 284 5.11 -13.95 -24.34
N PHE A 285 4.65 -14.94 -25.09
CA PHE A 285 4.14 -16.16 -24.50
C PHE A 285 5.31 -17.02 -24.00
N ILE A 286 5.39 -17.19 -22.68
CA ILE A 286 6.43 -17.99 -22.05
C ILE A 286 6.13 -19.48 -22.22
N GLU A 287 6.68 -20.07 -23.30
CA GLU A 287 6.63 -21.52 -23.56
C GLU A 287 7.17 -22.33 -22.36
N GLY A 288 6.38 -23.28 -21.87
CA GLY A 288 6.74 -24.14 -20.73
C GLY A 288 5.56 -24.42 -19.80
N VAL A 289 5.81 -24.67 -18.51
CA VAL A 289 4.77 -25.09 -17.55
C VAL A 289 4.18 -23.91 -16.78
N GLU A 290 2.91 -24.02 -16.38
CA GLU A 290 2.22 -23.07 -15.51
C GLU A 290 2.25 -23.57 -14.06
N ILE A 291 2.62 -22.69 -13.13
CA ILE A 291 2.71 -22.96 -11.70
C ILE A 291 1.84 -21.95 -10.96
N ASN A 292 1.06 -22.42 -9.98
CA ASN A 292 0.27 -21.55 -9.12
C ASN A 292 0.80 -21.62 -7.68
N VAL A 293 0.85 -20.47 -7.03
CA VAL A 293 1.36 -20.31 -5.65
C VAL A 293 0.33 -19.53 -4.85
N LEU A 294 -0.06 -20.04 -3.68
CA LEU A 294 -0.97 -19.36 -2.77
C LEU A 294 -0.18 -18.79 -1.59
N ALA A 295 -0.31 -17.49 -1.35
CA ALA A 295 0.29 -16.80 -0.22
C ALA A 295 -0.79 -16.08 0.59
N PHE A 296 -0.57 -15.96 1.90
CA PHE A 296 -1.46 -15.23 2.80
C PHE A 296 -0.71 -14.62 3.97
N GLU A 297 -1.30 -13.55 4.50
CA GLU A 297 -0.74 -12.70 5.55
C GLU A 297 -0.39 -13.51 6.83
N ASP A 298 0.51 -12.98 7.65
CA ASP A 298 0.92 -13.60 8.91
C ASP A 298 -0.10 -13.43 10.07
N LEU A 299 0.20 -14.06 11.22
CA LEU A 299 -0.57 -13.98 12.47
C LEU A 299 0.08 -13.11 13.55
N ASP A 300 0.89 -12.11 13.19
CA ASP A 300 1.78 -11.32 14.06
C ASP A 300 3.05 -12.04 14.51
N GLY A 301 4.20 -11.56 14.02
CA GLY A 301 5.53 -12.03 14.44
C GLY A 301 6.02 -13.28 13.72
N ASP A 302 5.12 -14.00 13.04
CA ASP A 302 5.45 -15.05 12.08
C ASP A 302 5.72 -14.46 10.68
N PRO A 303 6.55 -15.11 9.85
CA PRO A 303 6.68 -14.73 8.46
C PRO A 303 5.37 -14.99 7.69
N THR A 304 5.09 -14.16 6.67
CA THR A 304 4.07 -14.42 5.65
C THR A 304 4.12 -15.88 5.19
N ARG A 305 2.96 -16.54 5.09
CA ARG A 305 2.89 -17.96 4.73
C ARG A 305 2.68 -18.12 3.23
N VAL A 306 3.42 -19.08 2.65
CA VAL A 306 3.28 -19.52 1.27
C VAL A 306 3.12 -21.04 1.26
N LEU A 307 2.13 -21.54 0.51
CA LEU A 307 1.92 -22.97 0.36
C LEU A 307 2.77 -23.54 -0.78
N HIS A 308 3.04 -24.84 -0.69
CA HIS A 308 3.80 -25.58 -1.70
C HIS A 308 3.13 -25.44 -3.07
N PRO A 309 3.89 -25.09 -4.12
CA PRO A 309 3.31 -24.76 -5.42
C PRO A 309 2.79 -25.99 -6.16
N ILE A 310 1.76 -25.78 -6.98
CA ILE A 310 1.23 -26.79 -7.89
C ILE A 310 1.56 -26.44 -9.34
N GLN A 311 1.75 -27.45 -10.17
CA GLN A 311 1.87 -27.33 -11.61
C GLN A 311 0.54 -27.71 -12.26
N VAL A 312 0.03 -26.84 -13.13
CA VAL A 312 -1.15 -27.12 -13.97
C VAL A 312 -0.77 -28.16 -15.03
N VAL A 313 -1.65 -29.15 -15.25
CA VAL A 313 -1.56 -30.14 -16.31
C VAL A 313 -2.60 -29.80 -17.37
N PHE A 314 -2.15 -29.35 -18.53
CA PHE A 314 -3.01 -29.03 -19.66
C PHE A 314 -3.36 -30.29 -20.47
N PRO A 315 -4.60 -30.42 -20.99
CA PRO A 315 -4.93 -31.44 -21.98
C PRO A 315 -4.08 -31.31 -23.25
N ASP A 316 -4.01 -32.40 -24.02
CA ASP A 316 -3.29 -32.40 -25.30
C ASP A 316 -3.81 -31.30 -26.23
N GLY A 317 -2.89 -30.52 -26.80
CA GLY A 317 -3.20 -29.38 -27.66
C GLY A 317 -3.50 -28.07 -26.94
N GLU A 318 -3.65 -28.08 -25.61
CA GLU A 318 -3.80 -26.87 -24.80
C GLU A 318 -2.46 -26.45 -24.17
N THR A 319 -2.23 -25.13 -24.09
CA THR A 319 -0.99 -24.59 -23.51
C THR A 319 -1.21 -23.46 -22.52
N PHE A 320 -2.45 -22.99 -22.35
CA PHE A 320 -2.84 -21.95 -21.39
C PHE A 320 -4.35 -21.97 -21.13
N LYS A 321 -4.80 -21.35 -20.03
CA LYS A 321 -6.22 -21.27 -19.66
C LYS A 321 -6.95 -20.17 -20.45
N HIS A 322 -7.65 -20.55 -21.53
CA HIS A 322 -8.65 -19.70 -22.19
C HIS A 322 -10.05 -19.91 -21.59
N PHE A 323 -11.02 -19.05 -21.96
CA PHE A 323 -12.36 -19.05 -21.34
C PHE A 323 -13.05 -20.42 -21.38
N ASP A 324 -13.17 -21.02 -22.57
CA ASP A 324 -13.89 -22.29 -22.73
C ASP A 324 -13.25 -23.46 -21.95
N LEU A 325 -11.91 -23.50 -21.89
CA LEU A 325 -11.18 -24.50 -21.11
C LEU A 325 -11.42 -24.32 -19.61
N LYS A 326 -11.59 -23.07 -19.16
CA LYS A 326 -11.78 -22.75 -17.74
C LYS A 326 -13.22 -22.97 -17.27
N TRP A 327 -14.22 -22.70 -18.11
CA TRP A 327 -15.63 -22.65 -17.68
C TRP A 327 -16.57 -23.60 -18.42
N ILE A 328 -16.39 -23.85 -19.72
CA ILE A 328 -17.39 -24.56 -20.54
C ILE A 328 -17.12 -26.06 -20.63
N GLY A 329 -15.85 -26.47 -20.69
CA GLY A 329 -15.50 -27.89 -20.76
C GLY A 329 -15.91 -28.67 -19.51
N MET A 330 -16.21 -29.97 -19.65
CA MET A 330 -16.45 -30.91 -18.52
C MET A 330 -15.24 -31.11 -17.58
N LEU A 331 -14.19 -30.28 -17.73
CA LEU A 331 -12.93 -30.28 -17.00
C LEU A 331 -12.88 -29.13 -15.98
N ASN A 332 -13.99 -28.82 -15.30
CA ASN A 332 -13.94 -27.95 -14.11
C ASN A 332 -12.99 -28.51 -13.04
N HIS A 333 -12.66 -29.81 -13.10
CA HIS A 333 -11.56 -30.40 -12.35
C HIS A 333 -10.23 -29.87 -12.87
N GLN A 334 -9.63 -28.95 -12.11
CA GLN A 334 -8.27 -28.53 -12.37
C GLN A 334 -7.32 -29.70 -12.17
N THR A 335 -6.83 -30.26 -13.27
CA THR A 335 -5.78 -31.28 -13.19
C THR A 335 -4.48 -30.56 -12.86
N ALA A 336 -4.00 -30.75 -11.64
CA ALA A 336 -2.74 -30.22 -11.19
C ALA A 336 -2.00 -31.27 -10.36
N ARG A 337 -0.69 -31.07 -10.22
CA ARG A 337 0.17 -31.91 -9.40
C ARG A 337 1.10 -31.05 -8.57
N SER A 338 1.51 -31.55 -7.42
CA SER A 338 2.55 -30.90 -6.63
C SER A 338 3.85 -30.76 -7.45
N VAL A 339 4.52 -29.61 -7.34
CA VAL A 339 5.83 -29.39 -7.99
C VAL A 339 6.86 -30.28 -7.29
N ALA A 340 7.37 -31.29 -8.01
CA ALA A 340 8.25 -32.30 -7.44
C ALA A 340 9.71 -31.84 -7.27
N ASP A 341 10.19 -30.91 -8.09
CA ASP A 341 11.55 -30.37 -7.98
C ASP A 341 11.60 -29.35 -6.82
N PRO A 342 12.31 -29.65 -5.71
CA PRO A 342 12.35 -28.77 -4.55
C PRO A 342 13.06 -27.43 -4.82
N VAL A 343 13.98 -27.38 -5.78
CA VAL A 343 14.67 -26.13 -6.14
C VAL A 343 13.73 -25.21 -6.90
N LEU A 344 12.96 -25.77 -7.84
CA LEU A 344 11.95 -25.03 -8.57
C LEU A 344 10.80 -24.60 -7.65
N ALA A 345 10.32 -25.48 -6.78
CA ALA A 345 9.27 -25.18 -5.81
C ALA A 345 9.65 -23.98 -4.95
N LYS A 346 10.83 -24.03 -4.33
CA LYS A 346 11.35 -22.92 -3.51
C LYS A 346 11.47 -21.61 -4.29
N LYS A 347 11.97 -21.65 -5.53
CA LYS A 347 12.05 -20.45 -6.38
C LYS A 347 10.67 -19.86 -6.68
N CYS A 348 9.65 -20.70 -6.87
CA CYS A 348 8.28 -20.25 -7.11
C CYS A 348 7.65 -19.68 -5.83
N GLU A 349 7.91 -20.29 -4.67
CA GLU A 349 7.48 -19.78 -3.36
C GLU A 349 8.08 -18.40 -3.07
N GLU A 350 9.39 -18.22 -3.31
CA GLU A 350 10.07 -16.93 -3.13
C GLU A 350 9.48 -15.83 -4.04
N ILE A 351 9.15 -16.18 -5.30
CA ILE A 351 8.49 -15.25 -6.23
C ILE A 351 7.04 -14.96 -5.80
N GLY A 352 6.29 -15.98 -5.37
CA GLY A 352 4.91 -15.82 -4.90
C GLY A 352 4.82 -14.97 -3.64
N LEU A 353 5.78 -15.15 -2.71
CA LEU A 353 5.94 -14.31 -1.52
C LEU A 353 6.20 -12.86 -1.91
N ALA A 354 7.22 -12.62 -2.73
CA ALA A 354 7.60 -11.28 -3.15
C ALA A 354 6.46 -10.59 -3.92
N ALA A 355 5.73 -11.32 -4.76
CA ALA A 355 4.56 -10.79 -5.46
C ALA A 355 3.45 -10.39 -4.46
N PHE A 356 3.16 -11.24 -3.47
CA PHE A 356 2.16 -10.93 -2.45
C PHE A 356 2.54 -9.70 -1.60
N GLU A 357 3.79 -9.61 -1.15
CA GLU A 357 4.25 -8.49 -0.31
C GLU A 357 4.37 -7.17 -1.08
N HIS A 358 4.93 -7.19 -2.30
CA HIS A 358 5.22 -5.96 -3.05
C HIS A 358 4.08 -5.50 -3.96
N ILE A 359 3.21 -6.40 -4.42
CA ILE A 359 2.10 -6.07 -5.31
C ILE A 359 0.78 -5.97 -4.54
N LEU A 360 0.54 -6.86 -3.59
CA LEU A 360 -0.70 -6.87 -2.77
C LEU A 360 -0.50 -6.33 -1.35
N GLY A 361 0.67 -5.78 -1.04
CA GLY A 361 0.98 -5.17 0.25
C GLY A 361 1.04 -6.15 1.42
N GLY A 362 1.08 -7.46 1.15
CA GLY A 362 1.05 -8.51 2.17
C GLY A 362 -0.29 -8.63 2.89
N VAL A 363 -1.39 -8.12 2.31
CA VAL A 363 -2.71 -8.06 2.97
C VAL A 363 -3.62 -9.19 2.50
N GLY A 364 -4.16 -9.96 3.45
CA GLY A 364 -5.14 -11.00 3.18
C GLY A 364 -4.52 -12.23 2.52
N TYR A 365 -4.89 -12.50 1.27
CA TYR A 365 -4.40 -13.66 0.51
C TYR A 365 -4.37 -13.37 -0.99
N GLY A 366 -3.50 -14.07 -1.71
CA GLY A 366 -3.40 -13.95 -3.17
C GLY A 366 -2.78 -15.17 -3.83
N ARG A 367 -3.27 -15.49 -5.04
CA ARG A 367 -2.74 -16.57 -5.88
C ARG A 367 -1.90 -16.00 -7.01
N SER A 368 -0.61 -16.28 -6.99
CA SER A 368 0.30 -15.96 -8.09
C SER A 368 0.21 -17.03 -9.18
N ASP A 369 0.13 -16.58 -10.43
CA ASP A 369 0.18 -17.41 -11.62
C ASP A 369 1.53 -17.20 -12.30
N LEU A 370 2.33 -18.26 -12.39
CA LEU A 370 3.71 -18.24 -12.86
C LEU A 370 3.85 -19.11 -14.12
N ARG A 371 4.82 -18.78 -14.97
CA ARG A 371 5.33 -19.73 -15.99
C ARG A 371 6.81 -19.94 -15.90
N VAL A 372 7.21 -21.20 -16.08
CA VAL A 372 8.62 -21.59 -16.16
C VAL A 372 8.97 -21.81 -17.62
N CYS A 373 9.90 -21.02 -18.15
CA CYS A 373 10.34 -21.12 -19.52
C CYS A 373 11.07 -22.45 -19.76
N SER A 374 10.57 -23.29 -20.66
CA SER A 374 11.16 -24.59 -21.00
C SER A 374 12.59 -24.46 -21.55
N ARG A 375 12.88 -23.37 -22.25
CA ARG A 375 14.21 -23.10 -22.85
C ARG A 375 15.25 -22.65 -21.84
N THR A 376 14.87 -21.85 -20.84
CA THR A 376 15.83 -21.17 -19.95
C THR A 376 15.72 -21.58 -18.49
N GLY A 377 14.65 -22.27 -18.08
CA GLY A 377 14.35 -22.56 -16.67
C GLY A 377 14.01 -21.31 -15.85
N GLU A 378 13.76 -20.17 -16.51
CA GLU A 378 13.43 -18.93 -15.83
C GLU A 378 11.95 -18.87 -15.49
N VAL A 379 11.65 -18.34 -14.30
CA VAL A 379 10.30 -18.22 -13.79
C VAL A 379 9.83 -16.79 -14.00
N TYR A 380 8.65 -16.65 -14.60
CA TYR A 380 8.01 -15.37 -14.90
C TYR A 380 6.68 -15.29 -14.17
N LEU A 381 6.43 -14.19 -13.48
CA LEU A 381 5.12 -13.85 -12.94
C LEU A 381 4.22 -13.38 -14.08
N LEU A 382 3.07 -14.04 -14.25
CA LEU A 382 2.03 -13.60 -15.17
C LEU A 382 1.15 -12.54 -14.51
N GLU A 383 0.60 -12.89 -13.35
CA GLU A 383 -0.24 -12.02 -12.51
C GLU A 383 -0.35 -12.59 -11.09
N ILE A 384 -0.86 -11.78 -10.16
CA ILE A 384 -1.27 -12.23 -8.84
C ILE A 384 -2.73 -11.82 -8.61
N ASN A 385 -3.55 -12.78 -8.18
CA ASN A 385 -4.99 -12.61 -8.04
C ASN A 385 -5.34 -12.42 -6.55
N PRO A 386 -5.66 -11.20 -6.09
CA PRO A 386 -6.26 -10.99 -4.77
C PRO A 386 -7.66 -11.62 -4.74
N ASN A 387 -8.15 -11.98 -3.56
CA ASN A 387 -9.49 -12.53 -3.39
C ASN A 387 -9.81 -13.69 -4.37
N CYS A 388 -8.81 -14.48 -4.74
CA CYS A 388 -9.01 -15.63 -5.63
C CYS A 388 -10.02 -16.61 -5.00
N GLY A 389 -10.84 -17.27 -5.81
CA GLY A 389 -11.85 -18.20 -5.29
C GLY A 389 -11.26 -19.28 -4.36
N LEU A 390 -11.87 -19.43 -3.18
CA LEU A 390 -11.51 -20.37 -2.12
C LEU A 390 -12.75 -21.14 -1.67
N PHE A 391 -12.54 -22.36 -1.17
CA PHE A 391 -13.51 -23.19 -0.49
C PHE A 391 -14.77 -23.50 -1.30
N TYR A 392 -14.57 -23.83 -2.59
CA TYR A 392 -15.64 -24.35 -3.44
C TYR A 392 -16.21 -25.64 -2.82
N PRO A 393 -17.52 -25.91 -2.96
CA PRO A 393 -18.14 -27.10 -2.37
C PRO A 393 -17.51 -28.42 -2.86
N ASN A 394 -17.05 -28.44 -4.11
CA ASN A 394 -16.40 -29.59 -4.74
C ASN A 394 -14.86 -29.49 -4.73
N LYS A 395 -14.30 -28.40 -4.19
CA LYS A 395 -12.84 -28.11 -4.18
C LYS A 395 -12.19 -27.99 -5.57
N ASP A 396 -12.96 -27.56 -6.56
CA ASP A 396 -12.50 -27.47 -7.95
C ASP A 396 -11.64 -26.22 -8.26
N GLY A 397 -11.55 -25.26 -7.32
CA GLY A 397 -10.76 -24.04 -7.47
C GLY A 397 -9.25 -24.29 -7.43
N THR A 398 -8.45 -23.48 -8.16
CA THR A 398 -6.97 -23.64 -8.17
C THR A 398 -6.39 -23.58 -6.77
N ALA A 399 -6.88 -22.63 -5.97
CA ALA A 399 -6.41 -22.46 -4.61
C ALA A 399 -6.88 -23.61 -3.69
N ASP A 400 -8.05 -24.20 -3.93
CA ASP A 400 -8.50 -25.41 -3.22
C ASP A 400 -7.59 -26.59 -3.50
N VAL A 401 -7.19 -26.79 -4.76
CA VAL A 401 -6.23 -27.85 -5.13
C VAL A 401 -4.85 -27.61 -4.50
N ILE A 402 -4.38 -26.36 -4.41
CA ILE A 402 -3.14 -26.04 -3.67
C ILE A 402 -3.29 -26.47 -2.21
N MET A 403 -4.37 -26.08 -1.55
CA MET A 403 -4.61 -26.40 -0.14
C MET A 403 -4.81 -27.89 0.13
N GLU A 404 -5.35 -28.64 -0.83
CA GLU A 404 -5.54 -30.10 -0.71
C GLU A 404 -4.22 -30.88 -0.84
N LEU A 405 -3.32 -30.42 -1.71
CA LEU A 405 -2.02 -31.06 -1.92
C LEU A 405 -0.95 -30.59 -0.91
N ASP A 406 -1.17 -29.46 -0.24
CA ASP A 406 -0.26 -28.93 0.78
C ASP A 406 -0.53 -29.55 2.17
N PRO A 407 0.51 -29.98 2.92
CA PRO A 407 0.35 -30.55 4.25
C PRO A 407 -0.31 -29.62 5.29
N PHE A 408 -0.30 -28.31 5.07
CA PHE A 408 -0.97 -27.34 5.94
C PHE A 408 -2.49 -27.54 5.91
N GLY A 409 -3.07 -27.91 4.75
CA GLY A 409 -4.48 -28.23 4.64
C GLY A 409 -5.42 -27.03 4.64
N ALA A 410 -6.57 -27.19 3.98
CA ALA A 410 -7.56 -26.12 3.77
C ALA A 410 -8.23 -25.65 5.07
N ASP A 411 -8.37 -26.52 6.07
CA ASP A 411 -8.93 -26.18 7.38
C ASP A 411 -8.02 -25.21 8.15
N ASN A 412 -6.72 -25.45 8.16
CA ASN A 412 -5.76 -24.52 8.79
C ASN A 412 -5.69 -23.19 8.03
N VAL A 413 -5.79 -23.18 6.70
CA VAL A 413 -5.91 -21.92 5.94
C VAL A 413 -7.16 -21.15 6.36
N ALA A 414 -8.32 -21.80 6.46
CA ALA A 414 -9.55 -21.12 6.88
C ALA A 414 -9.43 -20.50 8.27
N ARG A 415 -8.88 -21.23 9.26
CA ARG A 415 -8.60 -20.71 10.61
C ARG A 415 -7.63 -19.54 10.58
N HIS A 416 -6.55 -19.68 9.81
CA HIS A 416 -5.50 -18.67 9.70
C HIS A 416 -6.06 -17.36 9.13
N LEU A 417 -6.81 -17.42 8.03
CA LEU A 417 -7.38 -16.21 7.42
C LEU A 417 -8.36 -15.49 8.36
N ILE A 418 -9.18 -16.24 9.11
CA ILE A 418 -10.09 -15.66 10.11
C ILE A 418 -9.28 -14.95 11.21
N GLN A 419 -8.28 -15.63 11.77
CA GLN A 419 -7.47 -15.07 12.85
C GLN A 419 -6.66 -13.86 12.37
N ALA A 420 -6.11 -13.91 11.17
CA ALA A 420 -5.33 -12.83 10.59
C ALA A 420 -6.17 -11.56 10.38
N ALA A 421 -7.41 -11.70 9.90
CA ALA A 421 -8.36 -10.60 9.77
C ALA A 421 -8.66 -9.93 11.13
N ILE A 422 -8.85 -10.73 12.18
CA ILE A 422 -9.07 -10.24 13.56
C ILE A 422 -7.82 -9.51 14.06
N ASN A 423 -6.66 -10.12 13.94
CA ASN A 423 -5.38 -9.56 14.38
C ASN A 423 -5.09 -8.23 13.66
N ARG A 424 -5.26 -8.19 12.34
CA ARG A 424 -5.09 -6.98 11.52
C ARG A 424 -6.02 -5.85 11.98
N ASN A 425 -7.29 -6.16 12.24
CA ASN A 425 -8.24 -5.16 12.72
C ASN A 425 -7.88 -4.67 14.13
N ASN A 426 -7.43 -5.56 15.03
CA ASN A 426 -6.95 -5.19 16.36
C ASN A 426 -5.72 -4.27 16.28
N ARG A 427 -4.76 -4.57 15.40
CA ARG A 427 -3.62 -3.68 15.11
C ARG A 427 -4.08 -2.32 14.58
N ARG A 428 -5.07 -2.31 13.68
CA ARG A 428 -5.63 -1.06 13.12
C ARG A 428 -6.24 -0.22 14.24
N ILE A 429 -7.10 -0.80 15.08
CA ILE A 429 -7.74 -0.13 16.21
C ILE A 429 -6.70 0.38 17.20
N ALA A 430 -5.68 -0.41 17.53
CA ALA A 430 -4.61 -0.01 18.45
C ALA A 430 -3.75 1.15 17.91
N ARG A 431 -3.69 1.35 16.59
CA ARG A 431 -2.98 2.46 15.94
C ARG A 431 -3.85 3.71 15.73
N LEU A 432 -5.18 3.60 15.89
CA LEU A 432 -6.04 4.79 15.78
C LEU A 432 -5.72 5.75 16.93
N PRO A 433 -5.51 7.05 16.64
CA PRO A 433 -5.36 8.06 17.69
C PRO A 433 -6.56 7.98 18.66
N PRO A 434 -6.35 7.96 19.98
CA PRO A 434 -7.42 7.90 20.98
C PRO A 434 -8.08 9.26 21.15
N VAL A 435 -8.60 9.82 20.06
CA VAL A 435 -9.02 11.20 19.96
C VAL A 435 -10.34 11.33 19.21
N THR A 436 -11.06 12.42 19.49
CA THR A 436 -12.20 12.83 18.66
C THR A 436 -12.19 14.34 18.46
N VAL A 437 -12.64 14.79 17.30
CA VAL A 437 -12.80 16.22 16.99
C VAL A 437 -14.21 16.63 17.38
N VAL A 438 -14.32 17.63 18.25
CA VAL A 438 -15.61 18.17 18.69
C VAL A 438 -15.68 19.67 18.47
N PHE A 439 -16.89 20.21 18.49
CA PHE A 439 -17.14 21.65 18.48
C PHE A 439 -17.72 22.09 19.83
N HIS A 440 -17.20 23.18 20.39
CA HIS A 440 -17.80 23.87 21.53
C HIS A 440 -17.93 25.36 21.22
N PRO A 441 -19.07 26.02 21.51
CA PRO A 441 -19.30 27.42 21.15
C PRO A 441 -18.16 28.38 21.55
N ASP A 442 -17.63 28.24 22.77
CA ASP A 442 -16.56 29.11 23.27
C ASP A 442 -15.15 28.75 22.80
N LYS A 443 -14.92 27.50 22.36
CA LYS A 443 -13.59 26.98 22.03
C LYS A 443 -13.38 26.71 20.55
N GLY A 444 -14.45 26.74 19.76
CA GLY A 444 -14.47 26.27 18.39
C GLY A 444 -14.24 24.76 18.28
N TYR A 445 -13.77 24.34 17.11
CA TYR A 445 -13.32 22.97 16.89
C TYR A 445 -12.05 22.68 17.69
N HIS A 446 -12.03 21.55 18.39
CA HIS A 446 -10.84 21.10 19.10
C HIS A 446 -10.81 19.58 19.24
N VAL A 447 -9.64 19.06 19.61
CA VAL A 447 -9.45 17.63 19.86
C VAL A 447 -9.62 17.31 21.35
N GLN A 448 -10.32 16.22 21.65
CA GLN A 448 -10.47 15.66 22.99
C GLN A 448 -10.05 14.19 23.01
N ALA A 449 -9.70 13.67 24.19
CA ALA A 449 -9.41 12.26 24.38
C ALA A 449 -10.70 11.43 24.24
N SER A 450 -10.69 10.40 23.38
CA SER A 450 -11.84 9.49 23.18
C SER A 450 -11.93 8.38 24.21
N ARG A 451 -10.91 8.27 25.08
CA ARG A 451 -10.80 7.37 26.22
C ARG A 451 -9.74 7.91 27.17
N ARG A 452 -9.57 7.31 28.35
CA ARG A 452 -8.41 7.60 29.21
C ARG A 452 -7.09 7.30 28.47
N ILE A 453 -6.12 8.21 28.57
CA ILE A 453 -4.77 8.09 28.00
C ILE A 453 -3.76 8.20 29.15
N LYS A 454 -2.81 7.26 29.24
CA LYS A 454 -1.79 7.29 30.29
C LYS A 454 -0.62 8.20 29.91
N ALA A 455 0.06 8.78 30.90
CA ALA A 455 1.30 9.50 30.67
C ALA A 455 2.32 8.62 29.91
N GLY A 456 2.93 9.18 28.87
CA GLY A 456 3.88 8.49 28.00
C GLY A 456 3.26 7.67 26.86
N GLU A 457 1.93 7.55 26.79
CA GLU A 457 1.24 6.84 25.72
C GLU A 457 1.30 7.63 24.39
N LEU A 458 1.43 6.92 23.26
CA LEU A 458 1.39 7.50 21.91
C LEU A 458 -0.03 7.96 21.58
N VAL A 459 -0.20 9.24 21.27
CA VAL A 459 -1.50 9.84 20.93
C VAL A 459 -1.61 10.05 19.43
N PHE A 460 -0.59 10.65 18.80
CA PHE A 460 -0.56 10.85 17.35
C PHE A 460 0.66 10.15 16.75
N PRO A 461 0.47 9.08 15.94
CA PRO A 461 1.55 8.36 15.26
C PRO A 461 1.95 9.07 13.95
N ASP A 462 2.49 10.29 14.04
CA ASP A 462 2.75 11.14 12.88
C ASP A 462 3.99 10.78 12.06
N GLU A 463 4.87 9.93 12.58
CA GLU A 463 5.96 9.39 11.79
C GLU A 463 5.43 8.66 10.54
N ALA A 464 5.97 9.02 9.37
CA ALA A 464 5.55 8.51 8.06
C ALA A 464 4.06 8.74 7.70
N THR A 465 3.35 9.61 8.42
CA THR A 465 2.00 10.03 8.05
C THR A 465 2.04 11.08 6.92
N PRO A 466 1.15 11.02 5.92
CA PRO A 466 1.10 12.04 4.87
C PRO A 466 0.76 13.44 5.41
N PHE A 467 1.60 14.42 5.08
CA PHE A 467 1.37 15.85 5.34
C PHE A 467 1.39 16.65 4.04
N THR A 468 0.64 17.75 3.99
CA THR A 468 0.75 18.71 2.89
C THR A 468 1.89 19.68 3.18
N ILE A 469 2.88 19.71 2.30
CA ILE A 469 4.01 20.64 2.37
C ILE A 469 3.94 21.67 1.24
N VAL A 470 4.29 22.92 1.54
CA VAL A 470 4.24 24.03 0.57
C VAL A 470 5.31 25.07 0.88
N THR A 471 5.78 25.79 -0.14
CA THR A 471 6.72 26.91 0.03
C THR A 471 5.99 28.22 0.22
N LYS A 472 6.55 29.14 1.03
CA LYS A 472 6.02 30.50 1.22
C LYS A 472 5.81 31.22 -0.11
N GLN A 473 6.78 31.13 -1.02
CA GLN A 473 6.74 31.79 -2.32
C GLN A 473 5.58 31.28 -3.19
N TYR A 474 5.33 29.96 -3.17
CA TYR A 474 4.20 29.39 -3.89
C TYR A 474 2.86 29.89 -3.34
N VAL A 475 2.69 29.92 -2.01
CA VAL A 475 1.49 30.49 -1.37
C VAL A 475 1.31 31.96 -1.74
N ALA A 476 2.38 32.76 -1.66
CA ALA A 476 2.34 34.17 -1.99
C ALA A 476 1.90 34.44 -3.43
N ALA A 477 2.42 33.66 -4.39
CA ALA A 477 2.16 33.85 -5.82
C ALA A 477 0.81 33.25 -6.28
N ASN A 478 0.38 32.11 -5.73
CA ASN A 478 -0.69 31.30 -6.34
C ASN A 478 -1.98 31.22 -5.51
N TRP A 479 -1.95 31.53 -4.21
CA TRP A 479 -3.12 31.36 -3.37
C TRP A 479 -3.96 32.65 -3.29
N ASN A 480 -5.28 32.47 -3.19
CA ASN A 480 -6.22 33.56 -2.95
C ASN A 480 -6.08 34.12 -1.51
N PRO A 481 -6.66 35.29 -1.22
CA PRO A 481 -6.53 35.91 0.11
C PRO A 481 -7.03 35.05 1.28
N ALA A 482 -8.11 34.29 1.09
CA ALA A 482 -8.67 33.42 2.14
C ALA A 482 -7.71 32.27 2.49
N ASN A 483 -7.13 31.63 1.48
CA ASN A 483 -6.16 30.54 1.68
C ASN A 483 -4.85 31.06 2.28
N LYS A 484 -4.42 32.29 1.93
CA LYS A 484 -3.26 32.94 2.56
C LYS A 484 -3.49 33.20 4.04
N LEU A 485 -4.70 33.63 4.43
CA LEU A 485 -5.06 33.81 5.83
C LEU A 485 -5.06 32.48 6.59
N ALA A 486 -5.66 31.43 6.02
CA ALA A 486 -5.65 30.10 6.62
C ALA A 486 -4.22 29.54 6.75
N PHE A 487 -3.37 29.76 5.74
CA PHE A 487 -1.96 29.39 5.80
C PHE A 487 -1.24 30.09 6.95
N ALA A 488 -1.41 31.40 7.12
CA ALA A 488 -0.81 32.14 8.23
C ALA A 488 -1.30 31.65 9.61
N GLN A 489 -2.55 31.17 9.69
CA GLN A 489 -3.13 30.70 10.95
C GLN A 489 -2.73 29.29 11.35
N TYR A 490 -2.60 28.37 10.38
CA TYR A 490 -2.52 26.94 10.66
C TYR A 490 -1.26 26.25 10.15
N ALA A 491 -0.47 26.92 9.30
CA ALA A 491 0.77 26.34 8.81
C ALA A 491 1.90 26.50 9.83
N TRP A 492 2.75 25.49 9.91
CA TRP A 492 3.94 25.50 10.77
C TRP A 492 5.21 25.23 9.96
N PRO A 493 6.33 25.88 10.30
CA PRO A 493 7.56 25.79 9.52
C PRO A 493 8.27 24.44 9.69
N ILE A 494 8.68 23.87 8.57
CA ILE A 494 9.69 22.80 8.50
C ILE A 494 11.08 23.43 8.29
N SER A 495 11.12 24.56 7.58
CA SER A 495 12.29 25.41 7.42
C SER A 495 11.85 26.87 7.29
N ASN A 496 12.80 27.77 7.05
CA ASN A 496 12.50 29.18 6.76
C ASN A 496 11.60 29.37 5.54
N GLU A 497 11.61 28.47 4.56
CA GLU A 497 10.85 28.61 3.31
C GLU A 497 9.75 27.56 3.11
N VAL A 498 9.84 26.41 3.80
CA VAL A 498 8.95 25.26 3.62
C VAL A 498 8.10 25.06 4.87
N TYR A 499 6.79 24.90 4.66
CA TYR A 499 5.79 24.80 5.71
C TYR A 499 4.95 23.55 5.52
N SER A 500 4.53 22.97 6.63
CA SER A 500 3.46 21.97 6.67
C SER A 500 2.13 22.69 6.92
N THR A 501 1.06 22.21 6.31
CA THR A 501 -0.29 22.74 6.49
C THR A 501 -1.32 21.61 6.49
N TRP A 502 -2.60 21.96 6.59
CA TRP A 502 -3.71 21.01 6.61
C TRP A 502 -3.60 19.97 5.48
N ASN A 503 -3.87 18.71 5.84
CA ASN A 503 -3.98 17.64 4.86
C ASN A 503 -5.13 17.96 3.88
N SER A 504 -5.04 17.53 2.63
CA SER A 504 -6.15 17.65 1.68
C SER A 504 -7.41 16.88 2.11
N ASP A 505 -7.26 15.87 2.97
CA ASP A 505 -8.36 15.12 3.59
C ASP A 505 -8.75 15.74 4.96
N PRO A 506 -9.93 16.38 5.08
CA PRO A 506 -10.41 16.95 6.33
C PRO A 506 -10.58 15.95 7.47
N LYS A 507 -10.73 14.65 7.17
CA LYS A 507 -10.82 13.60 8.19
C LYS A 507 -9.51 13.45 8.97
N GLN A 508 -8.41 13.94 8.42
CA GLN A 508 -7.08 13.94 9.06
C GLN A 508 -6.77 15.27 9.76
N TRP A 509 -7.70 16.24 9.75
CA TRP A 509 -7.49 17.52 10.42
C TRP A 509 -7.56 17.37 11.93
N ARG A 510 -6.67 18.12 12.58
CA ARG A 510 -6.45 18.09 14.02
C ARG A 510 -6.38 19.52 14.54
N PRO A 511 -7.51 20.14 14.86
CA PRO A 511 -7.56 21.47 15.45
C PRO A 511 -7.07 21.40 16.90
N ILE A 512 -5.77 21.20 17.09
CA ILE A 512 -5.18 21.11 18.41
C ILE A 512 -4.97 22.51 18.98
N ASN A 513 -5.48 22.75 20.19
CA ASN A 513 -5.42 24.07 20.78
C ASN A 513 -4.16 24.27 21.63
N HIS A 514 -3.80 25.53 21.81
CA HIS A 514 -2.68 25.92 22.65
C HIS A 514 -2.97 25.76 24.15
N SER A 515 -1.97 25.31 24.91
CA SER A 515 -1.85 25.53 26.37
C SER A 515 -0.39 25.85 26.73
N CYS A 516 -0.19 26.77 27.68
CA CYS A 516 1.14 27.06 28.26
C CYS A 516 1.64 25.96 29.22
N ASP A 517 0.76 25.03 29.63
CA ASP A 517 1.14 23.80 30.32
C ASP A 517 0.38 22.65 29.65
N PRO A 518 0.85 22.18 28.48
CA PRO A 518 0.11 21.23 27.66
C PRO A 518 0.12 19.83 28.27
N ASN A 519 -0.94 19.07 27.98
CA ASN A 519 -1.02 17.66 28.31
C ASN A 519 -0.41 16.74 27.24
N LEU A 520 -0.03 17.28 26.08
CA LEU A 520 0.71 16.58 25.03
C LEU A 520 2.09 17.21 24.76
N TRP A 521 2.99 16.42 24.19
CA TRP A 521 4.32 16.85 23.72
C TRP A 521 4.84 15.95 22.60
N PHE A 522 5.81 16.43 21.82
CA PHE A 522 6.49 15.58 20.84
C PHE A 522 7.30 14.47 21.51
N GLY A 523 7.63 13.43 20.73
CA GLY A 523 8.61 12.42 21.10
C GLY A 523 10.00 13.03 21.30
N GLN A 524 10.88 12.30 21.99
CA GLN A 524 12.26 12.73 22.11
C GLN A 524 12.97 12.73 20.75
N ASN A 525 14.06 13.47 20.66
CA ASN A 525 14.92 13.52 19.47
C ASN A 525 14.16 13.99 18.21
N HIS A 526 13.33 15.02 18.37
CA HIS A 526 12.60 15.68 17.27
C HIS A 526 11.61 14.78 16.54
N SER A 527 11.15 13.70 17.19
CA SER A 527 10.12 12.84 16.59
C SER A 527 8.82 13.61 16.40
N LEU A 528 8.18 13.39 15.25
CA LEU A 528 6.88 13.98 14.92
C LEU A 528 5.74 13.31 15.70
N ASN A 529 5.95 12.09 16.21
CA ASN A 529 5.00 11.44 17.09
C ASN A 529 4.70 12.31 18.32
N VAL A 530 3.43 12.36 18.71
CA VAL A 530 2.98 13.11 19.88
C VAL A 530 2.52 12.15 20.95
N TYR A 531 2.99 12.37 22.18
CA TYR A 531 2.73 11.54 23.34
C TYR A 531 1.98 12.32 24.41
N ALA A 532 1.29 11.60 25.29
CA ALA A 532 0.75 12.17 26.51
C ALA A 532 1.89 12.55 27.47
N ARG A 533 1.87 13.77 27.98
CA ARG A 533 2.81 14.28 28.99
C ARG A 533 2.35 13.96 30.42
N VAL A 534 1.04 13.84 30.61
CA VAL A 534 0.36 13.51 31.87
C VAL A 534 -0.72 12.47 31.61
N ASP A 535 -1.31 11.91 32.66
CA ASP A 535 -2.56 11.16 32.55
C ASP A 535 -3.68 12.10 32.08
N ILE A 536 -4.48 11.68 31.10
CA ILE A 536 -5.56 12.46 30.50
C ILE A 536 -6.87 11.66 30.63
N ALA A 537 -7.91 12.29 31.17
CA ALA A 537 -9.21 11.65 31.30
C ALA A 537 -9.94 11.64 29.95
N GLU A 538 -10.90 10.72 29.79
CA GLU A 538 -11.80 10.73 28.63
C GLU A 538 -12.59 12.05 28.58
N GLY A 539 -12.71 12.65 27.40
CA GLY A 539 -13.37 13.94 27.19
C GLY A 539 -12.48 15.16 27.48
N ASP A 540 -11.31 14.99 28.10
CA ASP A 540 -10.38 16.09 28.31
C ASP A 540 -9.84 16.62 26.98
N GLN A 541 -9.71 17.94 26.91
CA GLN A 541 -9.15 18.61 25.75
C GLN A 541 -7.66 18.31 25.62
N LEU A 542 -7.24 17.94 24.40
CA LEU A 542 -5.85 17.73 24.06
C LEU A 542 -5.22 19.05 23.61
N THR A 543 -4.07 19.38 24.19
CA THR A 543 -3.39 20.67 23.99
C THR A 543 -1.90 20.50 23.80
N MET A 544 -1.30 21.37 23.00
CA MET A 544 0.16 21.48 22.82
C MET A 544 0.63 22.92 23.02
N ASP A 545 1.91 23.09 23.35
CA ASP A 545 2.51 24.43 23.36
C ASP A 545 2.96 24.79 21.94
N TYR A 546 2.42 25.87 21.38
CA TYR A 546 2.74 26.28 20.01
C TYR A 546 4.20 26.69 19.86
N ALA A 547 4.90 27.07 20.93
CA ALA A 547 6.33 27.34 20.88
C ALA A 547 7.17 26.10 20.51
N THR A 548 6.58 24.90 20.47
CA THR A 548 7.28 23.65 20.12
C THR A 548 7.27 23.32 18.62
N PHE A 549 6.46 24.01 17.82
CA PHE A 549 6.36 23.79 16.37
C PHE A 549 5.97 25.02 15.53
N CYS A 550 5.34 26.03 16.12
CA CYS A 550 5.05 27.30 15.45
C CYS A 550 6.18 28.30 15.66
N SER A 551 6.60 28.98 14.59
CA SER A 551 7.60 30.04 14.64
C SER A 551 7.59 30.92 13.39
N GLY A 552 8.33 32.02 13.48
CA GLY A 552 8.48 32.98 12.39
C GLY A 552 7.31 33.95 12.24
N PRO A 553 7.42 34.92 11.31
CA PRO A 553 6.52 36.07 11.23
C PRO A 553 5.07 35.74 10.82
N LEU A 554 4.81 34.50 10.39
CA LEU A 554 3.47 34.04 10.04
C LEU A 554 2.63 33.69 11.28
N MET A 555 3.26 33.28 12.38
CA MET A 555 2.55 33.05 13.62
C MET A 555 2.18 34.41 14.25
N HIS A 556 0.93 34.81 14.08
CA HIS A 556 0.39 36.02 14.69
C HIS A 556 0.31 35.88 16.21
N PRO A 557 0.79 36.86 17.00
CA PRO A 557 0.62 36.86 18.44
C PRO A 557 -0.85 36.89 18.84
N PHE A 558 -1.21 36.19 19.92
CA PHE A 558 -2.57 36.16 20.45
C PHE A 558 -2.59 36.12 21.98
N ASP A 559 -3.70 36.58 22.56
CA ASP A 559 -3.92 36.53 24.00
C ASP A 559 -4.35 35.13 24.43
N CYS A 560 -3.63 34.57 25.40
CA CYS A 560 -3.77 33.19 25.83
C CYS A 560 -4.90 33.03 26.85
N MET A 561 -5.87 32.19 26.52
CA MET A 561 -7.02 31.88 27.37
C MET A 561 -6.96 30.46 27.95
N CYS A 562 -5.76 29.86 28.05
CA CYS A 562 -5.60 28.47 28.48
C CYS A 562 -5.92 28.21 29.96
N LYS A 563 -6.01 29.26 30.79
CA LYS A 563 -6.28 29.21 32.25
C LYS A 563 -5.30 28.36 33.08
N SER A 564 -4.17 27.93 32.50
CA SER A 564 -3.10 27.27 33.25
C SER A 564 -2.50 28.23 34.29
N ALA A 565 -2.07 27.70 35.44
CA ALA A 565 -1.29 28.45 36.42
C ALA A 565 0.05 28.98 35.85
N LYS A 566 0.54 28.36 34.77
CA LYS A 566 1.75 28.79 34.03
C LYS A 566 1.40 29.60 32.77
N CYS A 567 0.20 30.18 32.68
CA CYS A 567 -0.22 30.95 31.53
C CYS A 567 0.71 32.14 31.27
N ARG A 568 1.19 32.29 30.04
CA ARG A 568 2.04 33.41 29.60
C ARG A 568 1.25 34.69 29.28
N ALA A 569 -0.08 34.65 29.37
CA ALA A 569 -1.04 35.70 28.99
C ALA A 569 -1.02 36.09 27.50
N ARG A 570 0.14 36.15 26.85
CA ARG A 570 0.30 36.44 25.43
C ARG A 570 1.31 35.48 24.81
N ILE A 571 0.93 34.86 23.71
CA ILE A 571 1.79 33.92 22.97
C ILE A 571 2.36 34.64 21.77
N THR A 572 3.66 34.47 21.53
CA THR A 572 4.35 35.09 20.40
C THR A 572 5.17 34.07 19.62
N HIS A 573 5.49 34.41 18.36
CA HIS A 573 6.40 33.62 17.54
C HIS A 573 7.85 33.63 18.05
N LEU A 574 8.19 34.38 19.10
CA LEU A 574 9.53 34.44 19.68
C LEU A 574 9.61 33.71 21.03
N ASP A 575 8.50 33.13 21.52
CA ASP A 575 8.47 32.48 22.83
C ASP A 575 9.51 31.36 22.95
N TYR A 576 9.75 30.65 21.85
CA TYR A 576 10.73 29.57 21.78
C TYR A 576 12.18 30.12 21.91
N VAL A 577 12.48 31.31 21.37
CA VAL A 577 13.79 31.96 21.49
C VAL A 577 13.98 32.55 22.88
N ASN A 578 12.97 33.29 23.35
CA ASN A 578 13.10 34.23 24.47
C ASN A 578 12.88 33.59 25.84
N LEU A 579 12.24 32.42 25.91
CA LEU A 579 11.87 31.80 27.17
C LEU A 579 12.71 30.55 27.44
N GLN A 580 13.68 30.68 28.33
CA GLN A 580 14.50 29.55 28.78
C GLN A 580 13.66 28.40 29.34
N SER A 581 12.53 28.72 29.99
CA SER A 581 11.58 27.73 30.53
C SER A 581 11.01 26.79 29.47
N ILE A 582 10.89 27.21 28.21
CA ILE A 582 10.45 26.34 27.11
C ILE A 582 11.54 25.31 26.79
N ARG A 583 12.80 25.74 26.74
CA ARG A 583 13.94 24.83 26.50
C ARG A 583 14.08 23.81 27.63
N ASP A 584 13.95 24.27 28.88
CA ASP A 584 14.05 23.42 30.05
C ASP A 584 12.91 22.39 30.13
N THR A 585 11.70 22.79 29.70
CA THR A 585 10.52 21.91 29.76
C THR A 585 10.50 20.89 28.63
N PHE A 586 10.81 21.30 27.39
CA PHE A 586 10.61 20.46 26.21
C PHE A 586 11.90 19.80 25.71
N GLY A 587 13.08 20.42 25.90
CA GLY A 587 14.35 19.86 25.44
C GLY A 587 14.32 19.48 23.96
N THR A 588 14.51 18.19 23.64
CA THR A 588 14.45 17.66 22.26
C THR A 588 13.03 17.34 21.77
N ARG A 589 12.00 17.57 22.59
CA ARG A 589 10.57 17.36 22.27
C ARG A 589 9.95 18.57 21.58
N VAL A 590 10.62 19.03 20.54
CA VAL A 590 10.21 20.11 19.64
C VAL A 590 10.55 19.68 18.23
N THR A 591 9.91 20.29 17.23
CA THR A 591 10.31 20.07 15.82
C THR A 591 11.78 20.38 15.60
N ASP A 592 12.41 19.70 14.64
CA ASP A 592 13.83 19.91 14.30
C ASP A 592 14.13 21.39 14.00
N PHE A 593 13.21 22.05 13.29
CA PHE A 593 13.30 23.48 13.00
C PHE A 593 13.43 24.33 14.28
N ILE A 594 12.53 24.14 15.25
CA ILE A 594 12.56 24.89 16.51
C ILE A 594 13.83 24.59 17.32
N TYR A 595 14.28 23.34 17.33
CA TYR A 595 15.50 22.98 18.05
C TYR A 595 16.74 23.65 17.46
N ASN A 596 16.88 23.67 16.13
CA ASN A 596 18.00 24.33 15.46
C ASN A 596 18.03 25.83 15.79
N GLU A 597 16.86 26.47 15.86
CA GLU A 597 16.76 27.86 16.27
C GLU A 597 17.13 28.09 17.75
N PHE A 598 16.84 27.15 18.66
CA PHE A 598 17.33 27.20 20.05
C PHE A 598 18.86 27.24 20.10
N MET A 599 19.51 26.39 19.30
CA MET A 599 20.97 26.26 19.29
C MET A 599 21.63 27.49 18.69
N ASN A 600 21.07 28.01 17.59
CA ASN A 600 21.57 29.23 16.94
C ASN A 600 21.49 30.44 17.87
N ALA A 601 20.35 30.65 18.56
CA ALA A 601 20.18 31.76 19.49
C ALA A 601 21.17 31.74 20.66
N SER A 602 21.58 30.54 21.10
CA SER A 602 22.55 30.38 22.19
C SER A 602 23.98 30.71 21.77
N SER A 603 24.32 30.49 20.50
CA SER A 603 25.64 30.81 19.92
C SER A 603 25.86 32.31 19.64
N SER A 604 24.77 33.09 19.51
CA SER A 604 24.83 34.55 19.34
C SER A 604 24.93 35.33 20.65
N SER A 605 24.78 34.67 21.80
CA SER A 605 24.86 35.25 23.15
C SER A 605 26.18 34.95 23.89
N SER A 606 27.08 34.19 23.26
CA SER A 606 28.44 33.88 23.71
C SER A 606 29.45 34.58 22.81
#